data_AF-A0A1I6BRX0-F1
#
_entry.id   AF-A0A1I6BRX0-F1
#
_cell.length_a   1.000
_cell.length_b   1.000
_cell.length_c   1.000
_cell.angle_alpha   90.00
_cell.angle_beta   90.00
_cell.angle_gamma   90.00
#
_symmetry.space_group_name_H-M   'P 1'
#
loop_
_entity.id
_entity.type
_entity.pdbx_description
1 polymer ?
#
loop_
_entity_poly.entity_id
_entity_poly.type
_entity_poly.pdbx_seq_one_letter_code
_entity_poly.pdbx_strand_id
1 'polypeptide(L)'
;MERLGISNWVWKKGYIKETVLNLNVTKINIITAFFSNYGLILIKELKNNNNLPKDKINIYLSKEFSMNNPGKLLEGLLDIANVYIVHQDKLHAKVFMFYTSERIYVYHGSANFTRGGLEDNLELTHEFSSTNVSRLENFINHCKIASDKVTKELISKYKGIDQELEKLTNANLEISRKINEIFVDEKDLFKESDYDLDGWFFNYQDYETLFPKHQYQDGPIINRRRDNVRKKLLEINNHLKNNVKQYNLHNHWASGRNPEFITSQIIRSDYNHNRLSWICVRYGKDKKNAILKGSPAERYESFIKHACIQVSLVGDGVQVGLFHATANGAIDRDYLKRNIERLKEKIIYEVTKLNGEKFVWHVFDPKTDKSIKSFSFDYEDPNEFIEFYKKYDDEGFESFCIFHMNPNDQNLMTKDSIVRIASHKIEKLYSLYKLITWVIPD
;
A
#
# COMPACT_ATOMS: atom_id res chain seq x y z
N MET A 1 -8.61 11.14 16.99
CA MET A 1 -9.88 11.89 17.15
C MET A 1 -10.57 11.32 18.36
N GLU A 2 -10.57 12.10 19.44
CA GLU A 2 -11.08 11.72 20.75
C GLU A 2 -12.60 11.54 20.71
N ARG A 3 -13.06 10.58 21.51
CA ARG A 3 -14.45 10.11 21.63
C ARG A 3 -15.32 11.27 22.13
N LEU A 4 -16.03 11.96 21.24
CA LEU A 4 -17.11 12.87 21.63
C LEU A 4 -18.31 12.03 22.09
N GLY A 5 -18.20 11.49 23.30
CA GLY A 5 -19.23 10.67 23.96
C GLY A 5 -20.36 11.54 24.50
N ILE A 6 -21.18 12.10 23.60
CA ILE A 6 -22.52 12.57 23.96
C ILE A 6 -23.38 11.30 24.03
N SER A 7 -24.05 11.08 25.17
CA SER A 7 -24.65 9.79 25.57
C SER A 7 -25.15 8.92 24.39
N ASN A 8 -24.58 7.71 24.31
CA ASN A 8 -24.90 6.64 23.34
C ASN A 8 -24.57 6.90 21.86
N TRP A 9 -24.03 8.07 21.49
CA TRP A 9 -23.52 8.33 20.14
C TRP A 9 -22.01 8.14 20.08
N VAL A 10 -21.56 7.48 19.00
CA VAL A 10 -20.16 7.20 18.71
C VAL A 10 -19.84 7.63 17.31
N TRP A 11 -18.79 8.44 17.18
CA TRP A 11 -18.25 8.88 15.90
C TRP A 11 -16.88 8.23 15.70
N LYS A 12 -16.84 7.07 15.05
CA LYS A 12 -15.62 6.25 14.94
C LYS A 12 -15.67 5.30 13.74
N LYS A 13 -14.53 5.12 13.08
CA LYS A 13 -14.33 4.11 12.04
C LYS A 13 -14.38 2.70 12.61
N GLY A 14 -15.11 1.80 11.98
CA GLY A 14 -15.14 0.37 12.33
C GLY A 14 -15.78 0.01 13.67
N TYR A 15 -16.49 0.94 14.31
CA TYR A 15 -17.03 0.75 15.66
C TYR A 15 -17.91 -0.50 15.80
N ILE A 16 -18.87 -0.66 14.88
CA ILE A 16 -19.87 -1.74 14.95
C ILE A 16 -19.18 -3.11 14.86
N LYS A 17 -18.20 -3.28 13.97
CA LYS A 17 -17.46 -4.54 13.84
C LYS A 17 -16.70 -4.86 15.14
N GLU A 18 -16.00 -3.87 15.69
CA GLU A 18 -15.21 -4.01 16.91
C GLU A 18 -16.07 -4.44 18.11
N THR A 19 -17.31 -3.93 18.21
CA THR A 19 -18.20 -4.26 19.34
C THR A 19 -18.89 -5.61 19.17
N VAL A 20 -19.35 -5.95 17.97
CA VAL A 20 -20.23 -7.13 17.79
C VAL A 20 -19.49 -8.46 17.74
N LEU A 21 -18.20 -8.48 17.36
CA LEU A 21 -17.43 -9.73 17.23
C LEU A 21 -17.26 -10.48 18.55
N ASN A 22 -17.34 -9.79 19.68
CA ASN A 22 -17.16 -10.37 21.01
C ASN A 22 -18.50 -10.67 21.73
N LEU A 23 -19.64 -10.48 21.06
CA LEU A 23 -20.96 -10.72 21.66
C LEU A 23 -21.34 -12.20 21.57
N ASN A 24 -21.92 -12.73 22.64
CA ASN A 24 -22.58 -14.04 22.68
C ASN A 24 -24.02 -13.91 22.15
N VAL A 25 -24.15 -13.94 20.83
CA VAL A 25 -25.38 -13.66 20.10
C VAL A 25 -26.24 -14.91 19.94
N THR A 26 -27.55 -14.80 20.18
CA THR A 26 -28.55 -15.87 20.03
C THR A 26 -29.49 -15.65 18.84
N LYS A 27 -29.58 -14.42 18.33
CA LYS A 27 -30.34 -14.03 17.13
C LYS A 27 -29.78 -12.74 16.54
N ILE A 28 -29.84 -12.63 15.21
CA ILE A 28 -29.42 -11.46 14.44
C ILE A 28 -30.57 -10.97 13.58
N ASN A 29 -30.86 -9.67 13.64
CA ASN A 29 -31.68 -8.98 12.64
C ASN A 29 -30.89 -7.80 12.06
N ILE A 30 -30.66 -7.80 10.75
CA ILE A 30 -30.01 -6.72 10.01
C ILE A 30 -31.04 -6.08 9.08
N ILE A 31 -31.26 -4.77 9.20
CA ILE A 31 -32.03 -3.98 8.24
C ILE A 31 -31.08 -2.94 7.66
N THR A 32 -30.80 -3.03 6.36
CA THR A 32 -29.82 -2.13 5.74
C THR A 32 -30.19 -1.71 4.33
N ALA A 33 -29.90 -0.46 4.01
CA ALA A 33 -30.06 0.09 2.67
C ALA A 33 -29.06 -0.55 1.70
N PHE A 34 -27.79 -0.68 2.11
CA PHE A 34 -26.72 -1.24 1.28
C PHE A 34 -25.98 -2.36 1.99
N PHE A 35 -25.64 -3.42 1.23
CA PHE A 35 -24.98 -4.62 1.72
C PHE A 35 -23.91 -5.08 0.73
N SER A 36 -22.75 -5.52 1.22
CA SER A 36 -21.65 -5.97 0.36
C SER A 36 -21.08 -7.33 0.78
N ASN A 37 -20.14 -7.87 -0.02
CA ASN A 37 -19.46 -9.13 0.31
C ASN A 37 -18.76 -9.09 1.68
N TYR A 38 -18.30 -7.91 2.11
CA TYR A 38 -17.73 -7.73 3.44
C TYR A 38 -18.76 -8.01 4.55
N GLY A 39 -19.99 -7.52 4.37
CA GLY A 39 -21.12 -7.82 5.25
C GLY A 39 -21.43 -9.32 5.29
N LEU A 40 -21.41 -10.00 4.14
CA LEU A 40 -21.61 -11.45 4.05
C LEU A 40 -20.56 -12.20 4.89
N ILE A 41 -19.29 -11.83 4.78
CA ILE A 41 -18.19 -12.44 5.54
C ILE A 41 -18.42 -12.25 7.05
N LEU A 42 -18.77 -11.03 7.48
CA LEU A 42 -19.03 -10.76 8.90
C LEU A 42 -20.20 -11.58 9.46
N ILE A 43 -21.29 -11.75 8.71
CA ILE A 43 -22.40 -12.61 9.16
C ILE A 43 -21.98 -14.08 9.25
N LYS A 44 -21.15 -14.57 8.32
CA LYS A 44 -20.61 -15.94 8.40
C LYS A 44 -19.73 -16.11 9.65
N GLU A 45 -18.89 -15.14 9.95
CA GLU A 45 -18.05 -15.12 11.15
C GLU A 45 -18.90 -15.13 12.42
N LEU A 46 -19.87 -14.23 12.54
CA LEU A 46 -20.78 -14.17 13.69
C LEU A 46 -21.60 -15.45 13.86
N LYS A 47 -22.08 -16.03 12.75
CA LYS A 47 -22.80 -17.30 12.74
C LYS A 47 -21.95 -18.43 13.31
N ASN A 48 -20.70 -18.54 12.86
CA ASN A 48 -19.78 -19.60 13.28
C ASN A 48 -19.35 -19.41 14.74
N ASN A 49 -18.96 -18.20 15.13
CA ASN A 49 -18.50 -17.91 16.50
C ASN A 49 -19.59 -18.18 17.54
N ASN A 50 -20.86 -18.00 17.17
CA ASN A 50 -22.01 -18.17 18.07
C ASN A 50 -22.83 -19.45 17.82
N ASN A 51 -22.39 -20.32 16.90
CA ASN A 51 -23.14 -21.52 16.47
C ASN A 51 -24.61 -21.24 16.11
N LEU A 52 -24.89 -20.11 15.45
CA LEU A 52 -26.25 -19.68 15.15
C LEU A 52 -26.89 -20.54 14.06
N PRO A 53 -28.10 -21.07 14.25
CA PRO A 53 -28.83 -21.72 13.15
C PRO A 53 -29.41 -20.67 12.19
N LYS A 54 -29.67 -21.08 10.95
CA LYS A 54 -30.07 -20.18 9.85
C LYS A 54 -31.35 -19.39 10.15
N ASP A 55 -32.31 -20.00 10.83
CA ASP A 55 -33.60 -19.39 11.20
C ASP A 55 -33.46 -18.23 12.20
N LYS A 56 -32.31 -18.12 12.88
CA LYS A 56 -32.00 -17.05 13.84
C LYS A 56 -31.32 -15.85 13.22
N ILE A 57 -31.10 -15.84 11.90
CA ILE A 57 -30.47 -14.72 11.18
C ILE A 57 -31.46 -14.20 10.14
N ASN A 58 -31.95 -12.98 10.33
CA ASN A 58 -32.86 -12.33 9.39
C ASN A 58 -32.20 -11.07 8.81
N ILE A 59 -32.26 -10.93 7.49
CA ILE A 59 -31.64 -9.82 6.76
C ILE A 59 -32.70 -9.19 5.86
N TYR A 60 -32.93 -7.90 6.04
CA TYR A 60 -33.84 -7.08 5.26
C TYR A 60 -33.01 -6.08 4.46
N LEU A 61 -33.08 -6.20 3.14
CA LEU A 61 -32.30 -5.41 2.20
C LEU A 61 -33.22 -4.49 1.41
N SER A 62 -32.71 -3.34 0.98
CA SER A 62 -33.39 -2.55 -0.04
C SER A 62 -33.35 -3.28 -1.39
N LYS A 63 -34.22 -2.91 -2.33
CA LYS A 63 -34.15 -3.45 -3.71
C LYS A 63 -32.85 -3.10 -4.47
N GLU A 64 -32.14 -2.05 -4.04
CA GLU A 64 -30.91 -1.50 -4.64
C GLU A 64 -29.69 -1.73 -3.74
N PHE A 65 -29.69 -2.80 -2.94
CA PHE A 65 -28.72 -3.00 -1.87
C PHE A 65 -27.26 -3.15 -2.32
N SER A 66 -27.01 -3.55 -3.57
CA SER A 66 -25.68 -3.69 -4.13
C SER A 66 -25.69 -3.48 -5.63
N MET A 67 -24.68 -2.77 -6.13
CA MET A 67 -24.37 -2.63 -7.55
C MET A 67 -23.37 -3.68 -8.03
N ASN A 68 -22.68 -4.36 -7.11
CA ASN A 68 -21.63 -5.32 -7.44
C ASN A 68 -22.17 -6.75 -7.24
N ASN A 69 -22.54 -7.39 -8.35
CA ASN A 69 -23.02 -8.78 -8.40
C ASN A 69 -24.08 -9.13 -7.33
N PRO A 70 -25.20 -8.39 -7.22
CA PRO A 70 -26.22 -8.61 -6.20
C PRO A 70 -26.77 -10.04 -6.18
N GLY A 71 -26.91 -10.68 -7.35
CA GLY A 71 -27.36 -12.07 -7.44
C GLY A 71 -26.45 -13.04 -6.68
N LYS A 72 -25.13 -12.91 -6.85
CA LYS A 72 -24.12 -13.75 -6.16
C LYS A 72 -24.12 -13.51 -4.64
N LEU A 73 -24.33 -12.27 -4.21
CA LEU A 73 -24.45 -11.94 -2.78
C LEU A 73 -25.69 -12.59 -2.16
N LEU A 74 -26.83 -12.57 -2.85
CA LEU A 74 -28.05 -13.21 -2.38
C LEU A 74 -27.90 -14.73 -2.26
N GLU A 75 -27.19 -15.39 -3.19
CA GLU A 75 -26.89 -16.82 -3.09
C GLU A 75 -26.13 -17.13 -1.80
N GLY A 76 -25.03 -16.42 -1.54
CA GLY A 76 -24.23 -16.63 -0.34
C GLY A 76 -24.98 -16.32 0.96
N LEU A 77 -25.94 -15.38 0.93
CA LEU A 77 -26.78 -15.05 2.07
C LEU A 77 -27.87 -16.12 2.32
N LEU A 78 -28.49 -16.65 1.26
CA LEU A 78 -29.52 -17.69 1.39
C LEU A 78 -28.99 -18.96 2.05
N ASP A 79 -27.69 -19.25 1.95
CA ASP A 79 -27.08 -20.40 2.61
C ASP A 79 -27.09 -20.28 4.15
N ILE A 80 -27.08 -19.05 4.66
CA ILE A 80 -26.82 -18.79 6.09
C ILE A 80 -27.94 -18.05 6.82
N ALA A 81 -28.87 -17.40 6.11
CA ALA A 81 -29.89 -16.53 6.71
C ALA A 81 -31.26 -16.61 6.00
N ASN A 82 -32.29 -16.08 6.66
CA ASN A 82 -33.54 -15.68 6.01
C ASN A 82 -33.36 -14.27 5.43
N VAL A 83 -33.56 -14.13 4.13
CA VAL A 83 -33.32 -12.86 3.41
C VAL A 83 -34.62 -12.34 2.82
N TYR A 84 -34.84 -11.04 2.93
CA TYR A 84 -36.02 -10.34 2.47
C TYR A 84 -35.62 -9.09 1.69
N ILE A 85 -36.29 -8.81 0.58
CA ILE A 85 -36.15 -7.56 -0.17
C ILE A 85 -37.34 -6.67 0.14
N VAL A 86 -37.09 -5.55 0.84
CA VAL A 86 -38.09 -4.51 1.11
C VAL A 86 -38.23 -3.65 -0.15
N HIS A 87 -39.41 -3.68 -0.77
CA HIS A 87 -39.65 -3.01 -2.06
C HIS A 87 -40.94 -2.20 -2.12
N GLN A 88 -41.92 -2.49 -1.25
CA GLN A 88 -43.15 -1.70 -1.15
C GLN A 88 -42.89 -0.31 -0.56
N ASP A 89 -41.81 -0.18 0.22
CA ASP A 89 -41.32 1.08 0.78
C ASP A 89 -39.86 1.34 0.40
N LYS A 90 -39.47 2.61 0.33
CA LYS A 90 -38.08 3.00 0.10
C LYS A 90 -37.25 2.78 1.36
N LEU A 91 -36.60 1.62 1.46
CA LEU A 91 -35.72 1.29 2.58
C LEU A 91 -34.38 2.03 2.48
N HIS A 92 -34.18 3.03 3.36
CA HIS A 92 -32.87 3.66 3.59
C HIS A 92 -32.36 3.48 5.04
N ALA A 93 -33.02 2.60 5.79
CA ALA A 93 -32.70 2.32 7.18
C ALA A 93 -31.38 1.55 7.33
N LYS A 94 -30.75 1.72 8.49
CA LYS A 94 -29.46 1.13 8.86
C LYS A 94 -29.55 0.78 10.35
N VAL A 95 -30.09 -0.41 10.63
CA VAL A 95 -30.42 -0.86 11.99
C VAL A 95 -29.95 -2.30 12.14
N PHE A 96 -29.08 -2.54 13.11
CA PHE A 96 -28.50 -3.84 13.40
C PHE A 96 -28.83 -4.24 14.82
N MET A 97 -29.43 -5.42 14.99
CA MET A 97 -29.88 -5.93 16.27
C MET A 97 -29.24 -7.28 16.55
N PHE A 98 -28.52 -7.35 17.66
CA PHE A 98 -27.84 -8.55 18.15
C PHE A 98 -28.44 -8.92 19.49
N TYR A 99 -29.19 -10.02 19.51
CA TYR A 99 -29.87 -10.51 20.70
C TYR A 99 -28.89 -11.38 21.48
N THR A 100 -28.80 -11.21 22.80
CA THR A 100 -28.08 -12.11 23.70
C THR A 100 -29.08 -12.79 24.64
N SER A 101 -28.60 -13.61 25.59
CA SER A 101 -29.44 -14.18 26.63
C SER A 101 -30.05 -13.13 27.58
N GLU A 102 -29.40 -11.97 27.74
CA GLU A 102 -29.80 -10.95 28.71
C GLU A 102 -30.59 -9.79 28.09
N ARG A 103 -30.17 -9.34 26.91
CA ARG A 103 -30.64 -8.07 26.32
C ARG A 103 -30.40 -8.05 24.82
N ILE A 104 -30.79 -6.96 24.18
CA ILE A 104 -30.53 -6.73 22.76
C ILE A 104 -29.64 -5.52 22.62
N TYR A 105 -28.58 -5.68 21.84
CA TYR A 105 -27.70 -4.60 21.41
C TYR A 105 -28.19 -4.09 20.07
N VAL A 106 -28.48 -2.79 20.00
CA VAL A 106 -29.02 -2.12 18.82
C VAL A 106 -28.05 -1.05 18.37
N TYR A 107 -27.68 -1.10 17.11
CA TYR A 107 -26.86 -0.11 16.43
C TYR A 107 -27.66 0.51 15.29
N HIS A 108 -27.77 1.84 15.26
CA HIS A 108 -28.32 2.53 14.10
C HIS A 108 -27.61 3.86 13.87
N GLY A 109 -27.63 4.35 12.63
CA GLY A 109 -26.92 5.57 12.27
C GLY A 109 -26.65 5.68 10.78
N SER A 110 -25.46 6.19 10.43
CA SER A 110 -25.06 6.38 9.03
C SER A 110 -24.45 5.14 8.37
N ALA A 111 -24.01 4.15 9.16
CA ALA A 111 -23.27 2.98 8.70
C ALA A 111 -24.14 1.99 7.90
N ASN A 112 -23.79 1.72 6.65
CA ASN A 112 -24.35 0.60 5.89
C ASN A 112 -23.62 -0.72 6.24
N PHE A 113 -24.22 -1.87 5.92
CA PHE A 113 -23.60 -3.17 6.16
C PHE A 113 -22.59 -3.55 5.05
N THR A 114 -21.64 -2.66 4.80
CA THR A 114 -20.60 -2.74 3.77
C THR A 114 -19.22 -2.52 4.40
N ARG A 115 -18.14 -2.76 3.65
CA ARG A 115 -16.77 -2.46 4.12
C ARG A 115 -16.61 -0.99 4.53
N GLY A 116 -17.19 -0.07 3.75
CA GLY A 116 -17.24 1.35 4.09
C GLY A 116 -17.87 1.57 5.45
N GLY A 117 -19.12 1.12 5.66
CA GLY A 117 -19.83 1.37 6.91
C GLY A 117 -19.33 0.60 8.13
N LEU A 118 -18.67 -0.54 7.93
CA LEU A 118 -18.23 -1.42 9.04
C LEU A 118 -16.74 -1.36 9.35
N GLU A 119 -15.92 -0.66 8.54
CA GLU A 119 -14.47 -0.55 8.75
C GLU A 119 -13.90 0.80 8.34
N ASP A 120 -14.12 1.24 7.09
CA ASP A 120 -13.28 2.28 6.48
C ASP A 120 -13.79 3.72 6.70
N ASN A 121 -15.11 3.92 6.68
CA ASN A 121 -15.76 5.22 6.78
C ASN A 121 -15.80 5.73 8.22
N LEU A 122 -15.76 7.05 8.35
CA LEU A 122 -16.06 7.71 9.60
C LEU A 122 -17.59 7.76 9.77
N GLU A 123 -18.13 6.89 10.63
CA GLU A 123 -19.57 6.70 10.79
C GLU A 123 -20.07 7.26 12.13
N LEU A 124 -21.26 7.86 12.12
CA LEU A 124 -21.99 8.25 13.31
C LEU A 124 -22.99 7.14 13.67
N THR A 125 -22.76 6.50 14.82
CA THR A 125 -23.54 5.35 15.29
C THR A 125 -24.13 5.66 16.65
N HIS A 126 -25.43 5.46 16.79
CA HIS A 126 -26.09 5.37 18.08
C HIS A 126 -26.14 3.91 18.52
N GLU A 127 -25.66 3.62 19.72
CA GLU A 127 -25.72 2.31 20.36
C GLU A 127 -26.60 2.38 21.59
N PHE A 128 -27.54 1.47 21.72
CA PHE A 128 -28.23 1.27 22.98
C PHE A 128 -28.52 -0.21 23.22
N SER A 129 -28.74 -0.56 24.48
CA SER A 129 -29.22 -1.87 24.84
C SER A 129 -30.63 -1.78 25.44
N SER A 130 -31.48 -2.75 25.13
CA SER A 130 -32.86 -2.78 25.61
C SER A 130 -33.29 -4.19 26.00
N THR A 131 -34.16 -4.29 27.00
CA THR A 131 -34.97 -5.47 27.32
C THR A 131 -36.38 -5.37 26.73
N ASN A 132 -36.83 -4.17 26.35
CA ASN A 132 -38.13 -3.94 25.71
C ASN A 132 -37.97 -3.82 24.18
N VAL A 133 -38.66 -4.70 23.46
CA VAL A 133 -38.55 -4.86 22.01
C VAL A 133 -39.72 -4.32 21.21
N SER A 134 -40.81 -3.90 21.86
CA SER A 134 -42.09 -3.62 21.20
C SER A 134 -41.99 -2.68 19.98
N ARG A 135 -41.29 -1.55 20.11
CA ARG A 135 -41.08 -0.61 18.99
C ARG A 135 -40.20 -1.18 17.88
N LEU A 136 -39.15 -1.93 18.23
CA LEU A 136 -38.25 -2.55 17.25
C LEU A 136 -38.94 -3.69 16.50
N GLU A 137 -39.76 -4.47 17.20
CA GLU A 137 -40.59 -5.51 16.60
C GLU A 137 -41.63 -4.94 15.65
N ASN A 138 -42.28 -3.82 16.00
CA ASN A 138 -43.18 -3.12 15.09
C ASN A 138 -42.44 -2.68 13.81
N PHE A 139 -41.21 -2.17 13.94
CA PHE A 139 -40.40 -1.79 12.79
C PHE A 139 -40.00 -3.00 11.93
N ILE A 140 -39.54 -4.11 12.55
CA ILE A 140 -39.25 -5.36 11.84
C ILE A 140 -40.49 -5.89 11.12
N ASN A 141 -41.64 -5.86 11.78
CA ASN A 141 -42.89 -6.34 11.21
C ASN A 141 -43.32 -5.50 10.02
N HIS A 142 -43.18 -4.17 10.11
CA HIS A 142 -43.40 -3.28 8.97
C HIS A 142 -42.46 -3.62 7.80
N CYS A 143 -41.15 -3.77 8.04
CA CYS A 143 -40.22 -4.21 7.00
C CYS A 143 -40.60 -5.57 6.41
N LYS A 144 -41.08 -6.51 7.23
CA LYS A 144 -41.49 -7.84 6.78
C LYS A 144 -42.72 -7.76 5.87
N ILE A 145 -43.73 -6.97 6.23
CA ILE A 145 -44.94 -6.76 5.42
C ILE A 145 -44.59 -6.11 4.08
N ALA A 146 -43.68 -5.14 4.09
CA ALA A 146 -43.23 -4.41 2.91
C ALA A 146 -42.22 -5.17 2.02
N SER A 147 -42.00 -6.47 2.29
CA SER A 147 -40.94 -7.25 1.67
C SER A 147 -41.38 -8.58 1.07
N ASP A 148 -40.64 -9.03 0.07
CA ASP A 148 -40.68 -10.41 -0.39
C ASP A 148 -39.50 -11.21 0.14
N LYS A 149 -39.75 -12.47 0.52
CA LYS A 149 -38.67 -13.39 0.87
C LYS A 149 -37.88 -13.75 -0.39
N VAL A 150 -36.55 -13.73 -0.30
CA VAL A 150 -35.68 -14.05 -1.44
C VAL A 150 -35.86 -15.52 -1.84
N THR A 151 -36.06 -15.73 -3.15
CA THR A 151 -36.16 -17.04 -3.79
C THR A 151 -35.09 -17.19 -4.88
N LYS A 152 -34.89 -18.42 -5.38
CA LYS A 152 -34.00 -18.68 -6.53
C LYS A 152 -34.42 -17.90 -7.78
N GLU A 153 -35.73 -17.71 -7.98
CA GLU A 153 -36.26 -16.92 -9.10
C GLU A 153 -35.85 -15.45 -8.99
N LEU A 154 -36.00 -14.84 -7.81
CA LEU A 154 -35.58 -13.46 -7.59
C LEU A 154 -34.07 -13.27 -7.80
N ILE A 155 -33.26 -14.23 -7.35
CA ILE A 155 -31.81 -14.23 -7.60
C ILE A 155 -31.52 -14.24 -9.10
N SER A 156 -32.22 -15.08 -9.87
CA SER A 156 -32.06 -15.13 -11.33
C SER A 156 -32.40 -13.79 -11.98
N LYS A 157 -33.41 -13.07 -11.48
CA LYS A 157 -33.76 -11.72 -11.97
C LYS A 157 -32.65 -10.70 -11.69
N TYR A 158 -32.04 -10.74 -10.51
CA TYR A 158 -30.87 -9.89 -10.21
C TYR A 158 -29.67 -10.22 -11.10
N LYS A 159 -29.39 -11.50 -11.35
CA LYS A 159 -28.32 -11.91 -12.27
C LYS A 159 -28.58 -11.45 -13.71
N GLY A 160 -29.85 -11.38 -14.11
CA GLY A 160 -30.26 -10.93 -15.44
C GLY A 160 -29.94 -9.45 -15.74
N ILE A 161 -29.61 -8.65 -14.73
CA ILE A 161 -29.26 -7.22 -14.89
C ILE A 161 -27.80 -6.90 -14.52
N ASP A 162 -26.95 -7.92 -14.31
CA ASP A 162 -25.57 -7.72 -13.83
C ASP A 162 -24.74 -6.86 -14.81
N GLN A 163 -24.96 -7.00 -16.13
CA GLN A 163 -24.23 -6.22 -17.15
C GLN A 163 -24.56 -4.72 -17.09
N GLU A 164 -25.82 -4.38 -16.85
CA GLU A 164 -26.28 -2.99 -16.69
C GLU A 164 -25.72 -2.37 -15.41
N LEU A 165 -25.67 -3.14 -14.32
CA LEU A 165 -25.09 -2.71 -13.06
C LEU A 165 -23.57 -2.50 -13.17
N GLU A 166 -22.88 -3.33 -13.95
CA GLU A 166 -21.45 -3.17 -14.24
C GLU A 166 -21.17 -1.87 -15.01
N LYS A 167 -21.94 -1.58 -16.06
CA LYS A 167 -21.85 -0.31 -16.79
C LYS A 167 -22.02 0.90 -15.86
N LEU A 168 -23.02 0.86 -14.96
CA LEU A 168 -23.26 1.94 -14.01
C LEU A 168 -22.14 2.08 -12.99
N THR A 169 -21.56 0.96 -12.55
CA THR A 169 -20.40 0.94 -11.65
C THR A 169 -19.19 1.61 -12.30
N ASN A 170 -18.90 1.27 -13.55
CA ASN A 170 -17.79 1.86 -14.30
C ASN A 170 -17.97 3.37 -14.53
N ALA A 171 -19.19 3.81 -14.89
CA ALA A 171 -19.50 5.23 -15.03
C ALA A 171 -19.32 6.01 -13.70
N ASN A 172 -19.76 5.42 -12.58
CA ASN A 172 -19.58 6.03 -11.26
C ASN A 172 -18.09 6.14 -10.87
N LEU A 173 -17.26 5.14 -11.22
CA LEU A 173 -15.82 5.20 -10.98
C LEU A 173 -15.17 6.35 -11.78
N GLU A 174 -15.53 6.48 -13.06
CA GLU A 174 -15.01 7.55 -13.92
C GLU A 174 -15.38 8.94 -13.39
N ILE A 175 -16.64 9.14 -13.00
CA ILE A 175 -17.12 10.40 -12.40
C ILE A 175 -16.43 10.66 -11.06
N SER A 176 -16.29 9.63 -10.21
CA SER A 176 -15.62 9.78 -8.92
C SER A 176 -14.17 10.22 -9.08
N ARG A 177 -13.45 9.66 -10.08
CA ARG A 177 -12.09 10.09 -10.42
C ARG A 177 -12.07 11.57 -10.81
N LYS A 178 -12.97 12.01 -11.69
CA LYS A 178 -13.11 13.42 -12.10
C LYS A 178 -13.44 14.35 -10.92
N ILE A 179 -14.23 13.91 -9.94
CA ILE A 179 -14.52 14.69 -8.73
C ILE A 179 -13.26 14.80 -7.86
N ASN A 180 -12.53 13.72 -7.66
CA ASN A 180 -11.30 13.73 -6.87
C ASN A 180 -10.25 14.66 -7.49
N GLU A 181 -10.19 14.76 -8.82
CA GLU A 181 -9.31 15.67 -9.55
C GLU A 181 -9.53 17.16 -9.21
N ILE A 182 -10.75 17.54 -8.77
CA ILE A 182 -11.05 18.93 -8.35
C ILE A 182 -10.24 19.31 -7.10
N PHE A 183 -9.87 18.32 -6.28
CA PHE A 183 -9.19 18.52 -5.00
C PHE A 183 -7.71 18.12 -5.02
N VAL A 184 -7.14 17.93 -6.21
CA VAL A 184 -5.71 17.62 -6.39
C VAL A 184 -4.85 18.82 -5.97
N ASP A 185 -3.78 18.56 -5.22
CA ASP A 185 -2.82 19.58 -4.78
C ASP A 185 -1.92 19.95 -5.95
N GLU A 186 -1.59 21.23 -6.13
CA GLU A 186 -0.66 21.70 -7.17
C GLU A 186 0.73 21.06 -7.08
N LYS A 187 1.08 20.48 -5.92
CA LYS A 187 2.35 19.78 -5.68
C LYS A 187 2.29 18.28 -5.98
N ASP A 188 1.15 17.75 -6.40
CA ASP A 188 1.04 16.36 -6.80
C ASP A 188 1.89 16.11 -8.06
N LEU A 189 2.67 15.02 -8.04
CA LEU A 189 3.63 14.74 -9.11
C LEU A 189 2.92 14.39 -10.43
N PHE A 190 1.71 13.85 -10.32
CA PHE A 190 0.82 13.59 -11.44
C PHE A 190 -0.61 13.31 -10.94
N LYS A 191 -1.58 13.34 -11.85
CA LYS A 191 -2.99 13.04 -11.58
C LYS A 191 -3.31 11.59 -11.89
N GLU A 192 -4.28 11.03 -11.18
CA GLU A 192 -4.79 9.67 -11.46
C GLU A 192 -5.32 9.52 -12.89
N SER A 193 -5.80 10.59 -13.52
CA SER A 193 -6.22 10.56 -14.93
C SER A 193 -5.11 10.67 -15.95
N ASP A 194 -3.91 11.10 -15.55
CA ASP A 194 -2.77 11.17 -16.48
C ASP A 194 -2.33 9.77 -16.91
N TYR A 195 -2.65 8.74 -16.11
CA TYR A 195 -2.26 7.36 -16.33
C TYR A 195 -3.37 6.36 -16.02
N ASP A 196 -3.60 5.41 -16.92
CA ASP A 196 -4.44 4.23 -16.63
C ASP A 196 -3.59 3.13 -15.97
N LEU A 197 -3.49 3.20 -14.64
CA LEU A 197 -2.71 2.26 -13.82
C LEU A 197 -3.57 1.15 -13.19
N ASP A 198 -4.81 1.00 -13.64
CA ASP A 198 -5.69 -0.05 -13.12
C ASP A 198 -5.16 -1.43 -13.52
N GLY A 199 -5.01 -2.30 -12.52
CA GLY A 199 -4.44 -3.64 -12.71
C GLY A 199 -2.92 -3.70 -12.87
N TRP A 200 -2.21 -2.57 -12.83
CA TRP A 200 -0.74 -2.54 -12.82
C TRP A 200 -0.20 -3.02 -11.48
N PHE A 201 1.05 -3.51 -11.48
CA PHE A 201 1.67 -4.00 -10.25
C PHE A 201 1.77 -2.92 -9.17
N PHE A 202 2.19 -1.71 -9.55
CA PHE A 202 2.02 -0.50 -8.75
C PHE A 202 0.88 0.32 -9.34
N ASN A 203 -0.07 0.75 -8.51
CA ASN A 203 -1.21 1.57 -8.92
C ASN A 203 -1.02 3.02 -8.48
N TYR A 204 -1.94 3.91 -8.88
CA TYR A 204 -1.89 5.34 -8.52
C TYR A 204 -1.71 5.57 -7.02
N GLN A 205 -2.46 4.84 -6.18
CA GLN A 205 -2.39 4.98 -4.72
C GLN A 205 -1.00 4.64 -4.17
N ASP A 206 -0.25 3.70 -4.77
CA ASP A 206 1.12 3.38 -4.36
C ASP A 206 2.08 4.55 -4.62
N TYR A 207 1.98 5.20 -5.80
CA TYR A 207 2.77 6.39 -6.13
C TYR A 207 2.36 7.60 -5.28
N GLU A 208 1.06 7.85 -5.17
CA GLU A 208 0.50 8.96 -4.38
C GLU A 208 1.00 8.90 -2.92
N THR A 209 1.17 7.70 -2.37
CA THR A 209 1.70 7.49 -1.01
C THR A 209 3.04 8.21 -0.77
N LEU A 210 3.81 8.45 -1.83
CA LEU A 210 5.14 9.07 -1.81
C LEU A 210 5.15 10.50 -2.38
N PHE A 211 3.99 11.06 -2.75
CA PHE A 211 3.87 12.45 -3.21
C PHE A 211 4.25 13.44 -2.11
N PRO A 212 4.76 14.65 -2.46
CA PRO A 212 5.19 15.67 -1.49
C PRO A 212 4.22 15.92 -0.32
N LYS A 213 2.90 15.98 -0.59
CA LYS A 213 1.86 16.18 0.43
C LYS A 213 1.81 15.10 1.52
N HIS A 214 2.31 13.89 1.25
CA HIS A 214 2.26 12.72 2.14
C HIS A 214 3.60 12.39 2.82
N GLN A 215 4.70 12.98 2.38
CA GLN A 215 6.05 12.58 2.82
C GLN A 215 6.32 12.87 4.30
N TYR A 216 5.67 13.88 4.87
CA TYR A 216 5.78 14.28 6.28
C TYR A 216 4.59 13.83 7.13
N GLN A 217 3.65 13.07 6.55
CA GLN A 217 2.48 12.59 7.29
C GLN A 217 2.83 11.35 8.13
N ASP A 218 2.20 11.25 9.28
CA ASP A 218 2.17 10.05 10.13
C ASP A 218 0.73 9.65 10.43
N GLY A 219 0.55 8.36 10.71
CA GLY A 219 -0.70 7.83 11.22
C GLY A 219 -1.07 6.49 10.58
N PRO A 220 -2.11 5.82 11.12
CA PRO A 220 -2.46 4.47 10.70
C PRO A 220 -2.74 4.35 9.19
N ILE A 221 -3.33 5.38 8.58
CA ILE A 221 -3.69 5.38 7.16
C ILE A 221 -2.44 5.41 6.28
N ILE A 222 -1.60 6.43 6.42
CA ILE A 222 -0.39 6.55 5.58
C ILE A 222 0.60 5.41 5.86
N ASN A 223 0.69 4.94 7.11
CA ASN A 223 1.53 3.80 7.46
C ASN A 223 1.04 2.49 6.80
N ARG A 224 -0.28 2.27 6.72
CA ARG A 224 -0.85 1.13 5.99
C ARG A 224 -0.56 1.23 4.49
N ARG A 225 -0.65 2.42 3.89
CA ARG A 225 -0.29 2.63 2.48
C ARG A 225 1.18 2.33 2.21
N ARG A 226 2.09 2.84 3.05
CA ARG A 226 3.54 2.55 2.95
C ARG A 226 3.85 1.06 3.17
N ASP A 227 3.12 0.38 4.06
CA ASP A 227 3.24 -1.06 4.25
C ASP A 227 2.80 -1.87 3.01
N ASN A 228 1.76 -1.43 2.31
CA ASN A 228 1.36 -2.06 1.05
C ASN A 228 2.46 -1.93 -0.02
N VAL A 229 3.06 -0.75 -0.17
CA VAL A 229 4.22 -0.54 -1.06
C VAL A 229 5.39 -1.46 -0.66
N ARG A 230 5.70 -1.55 0.65
CA ARG A 230 6.73 -2.45 1.17
C ARG A 230 6.48 -3.90 0.79
N LYS A 231 5.24 -4.39 0.94
CA LYS A 231 4.87 -5.77 0.57
C LYS A 231 5.12 -6.05 -0.91
N LYS A 232 4.73 -5.13 -1.80
CA LYS A 232 5.00 -5.25 -3.24
C LYS A 232 6.50 -5.28 -3.56
N LEU A 233 7.30 -4.44 -2.90
CA LEU A 233 8.76 -4.48 -3.05
C LEU A 233 9.37 -5.79 -2.52
N LEU A 234 8.85 -6.35 -1.43
CA LEU A 234 9.28 -7.66 -0.92
C LEU A 234 8.94 -8.80 -1.89
N GLU A 235 7.83 -8.71 -2.61
CA GLU A 235 7.53 -9.63 -3.70
C GLU A 235 8.58 -9.56 -4.81
N ILE A 236 8.97 -8.36 -5.25
CA ILE A 236 10.07 -8.17 -6.22
C ILE A 236 11.37 -8.78 -5.66
N ASN A 237 11.71 -8.51 -4.39
CA ASN A 237 12.91 -9.04 -3.74
C ASN A 237 12.96 -10.57 -3.71
N ASN A 238 11.81 -11.24 -3.50
CA ASN A 238 11.77 -12.69 -3.47
C ASN A 238 12.24 -13.34 -4.77
N HIS A 239 12.05 -12.67 -5.90
CA HIS A 239 12.57 -13.12 -7.19
C HIS A 239 13.99 -12.62 -7.44
N LEU A 240 14.27 -11.34 -7.20
CA LEU A 240 15.57 -10.72 -7.48
C LEU A 240 16.72 -11.29 -6.64
N LYS A 241 16.49 -11.62 -5.36
CA LYS A 241 17.56 -12.05 -4.44
C LYS A 241 18.36 -13.26 -4.94
N ASN A 242 17.71 -14.16 -5.68
CA ASN A 242 18.37 -15.32 -6.27
C ASN A 242 19.23 -14.93 -7.48
N ASN A 243 18.72 -14.02 -8.32
CA ASN A 243 19.43 -13.51 -9.49
C ASN A 243 20.68 -12.72 -9.09
N VAL A 244 20.61 -11.91 -8.03
CA VAL A 244 21.73 -11.05 -7.62
C VAL A 244 22.80 -11.78 -6.79
N LYS A 245 22.50 -12.98 -6.29
CA LYS A 245 23.44 -13.80 -5.51
C LYS A 245 24.69 -14.16 -6.30
N GLN A 246 24.58 -14.34 -7.62
CA GLN A 246 25.73 -14.60 -8.50
C GLN A 246 26.74 -13.44 -8.52
N TYR A 247 26.31 -12.24 -8.15
CA TYR A 247 27.14 -11.04 -8.03
C TYR A 247 27.65 -10.82 -6.59
N ASN A 248 27.43 -11.77 -5.68
CA ASN A 248 27.73 -11.64 -4.26
C ASN A 248 27.08 -10.38 -3.63
N LEU A 249 25.86 -10.05 -4.09
CA LEU A 249 25.05 -8.96 -3.54
C LEU A 249 24.01 -9.53 -2.58
N HIS A 250 23.93 -8.94 -1.38
CA HIS A 250 23.15 -9.47 -0.27
C HIS A 250 22.18 -8.43 0.26
N ASN A 251 20.98 -8.86 0.65
CA ASN A 251 20.16 -8.04 1.54
C ASN A 251 20.88 -7.82 2.88
N HIS A 252 20.39 -6.87 3.68
CA HIS A 252 20.91 -6.63 5.03
C HIS A 252 20.97 -7.94 5.83
N TRP A 253 22.12 -8.26 6.46
CA TRP A 253 22.34 -9.56 7.11
C TRP A 253 21.37 -9.86 8.26
N ALA A 254 20.88 -8.84 8.95
CA ALA A 254 19.90 -9.00 10.02
C ALA A 254 18.46 -9.27 9.53
N SER A 255 18.22 -9.30 8.21
CA SER A 255 16.90 -9.58 7.61
C SER A 255 16.32 -10.94 7.98
N GLY A 256 17.14 -11.94 8.28
CA GLY A 256 16.67 -13.26 8.73
C GLY A 256 15.99 -13.23 10.11
N ARG A 257 16.24 -12.19 10.91
CA ARG A 257 15.60 -11.97 12.23
C ARG A 257 14.54 -10.87 12.15
N ASN A 258 14.80 -9.85 11.34
CA ASN A 258 13.98 -8.66 11.19
C ASN A 258 13.70 -8.44 9.68
N PRO A 259 12.68 -9.10 9.11
CA PRO A 259 12.38 -9.02 7.67
C PRO A 259 12.20 -7.58 7.15
N GLU A 260 11.83 -6.65 8.02
CA GLU A 260 11.73 -5.22 7.74
C GLU A 260 13.07 -4.56 7.34
N PHE A 261 14.21 -5.19 7.60
CA PHE A 261 15.53 -4.70 7.19
C PHE A 261 15.90 -5.05 5.74
N ILE A 262 15.06 -5.80 5.03
CA ILE A 262 15.20 -5.99 3.59
C ILE A 262 14.91 -4.68 2.84
N THR A 263 13.93 -3.92 3.35
CA THR A 263 13.52 -2.64 2.77
C THR A 263 14.11 -1.45 3.52
N SER A 264 14.04 -0.27 2.91
CA SER A 264 14.19 0.98 3.65
C SER A 264 13.08 1.11 4.72
N GLN A 265 13.30 1.99 5.68
CA GLN A 265 12.30 2.29 6.71
C GLN A 265 11.04 2.87 6.07
N ILE A 266 9.89 2.48 6.60
CA ILE A 266 8.56 2.98 6.17
C ILE A 266 7.93 3.92 7.21
N ILE A 267 8.69 4.26 8.25
CA ILE A 267 8.34 5.23 9.29
C ILE A 267 9.38 6.33 9.28
N ARG A 268 8.94 7.57 9.47
CA ARG A 268 9.83 8.74 9.51
C ARG A 268 10.78 8.64 10.69
N SER A 269 12.03 9.00 10.48
CA SER A 269 13.09 8.98 11.48
C SER A 269 14.21 9.92 11.09
N ASP A 270 15.14 10.18 11.99
CA ASP A 270 16.29 11.02 11.69
C ASP A 270 17.15 10.46 10.53
N TYR A 271 17.11 9.14 10.31
CA TYR A 271 17.82 8.47 9.21
C TYR A 271 17.26 8.77 7.83
N ASN A 272 15.98 9.16 7.73
CA ASN A 272 15.34 9.56 6.48
C ASN A 272 14.98 11.05 6.49
N HIS A 273 15.66 11.84 7.33
CA HIS A 273 15.40 13.28 7.47
C HIS A 273 13.94 13.58 7.83
N ASN A 274 13.33 12.71 8.63
CA ASN A 274 11.94 12.76 9.05
C ASN A 274 10.96 12.89 7.87
N ARG A 275 11.26 12.19 6.77
CA ARG A 275 10.55 12.27 5.49
C ARG A 275 10.59 10.94 4.74
N LEU A 276 9.52 10.60 4.04
CA LEU A 276 9.43 9.38 3.22
C LEU A 276 8.99 9.68 1.80
N SER A 277 9.94 10.03 0.95
CA SER A 277 9.75 10.26 -0.49
C SER A 277 9.96 9.01 -1.35
N TRP A 278 10.46 7.93 -0.76
CA TRP A 278 10.76 6.69 -1.47
C TRP A 278 10.81 5.47 -0.54
N ILE A 279 10.58 4.29 -1.10
CA ILE A 279 10.78 3.00 -0.42
C ILE A 279 11.55 2.08 -1.35
N CYS A 280 12.59 1.38 -0.87
CA CYS A 280 13.39 0.48 -1.71
C CYS A 280 13.68 -0.86 -1.05
N VAL A 281 14.08 -1.84 -1.86
CA VAL A 281 14.86 -3.02 -1.44
C VAL A 281 16.33 -2.79 -1.75
N ARG A 282 17.23 -3.23 -0.86
CA ARG A 282 18.68 -2.99 -0.98
C ARG A 282 19.46 -4.30 -1.08
N TYR A 283 20.49 -4.28 -1.92
CA TYR A 283 21.46 -5.36 -2.10
C TYR A 283 22.88 -4.78 -2.06
N GLY A 284 23.71 -5.21 -1.11
CA GLY A 284 25.05 -4.70 -0.94
C GLY A 284 25.99 -5.77 -0.43
N LYS A 285 26.96 -5.35 0.38
CA LYS A 285 28.00 -6.22 0.93
C LYS A 285 27.42 -7.27 1.88
N ASP A 286 28.12 -8.40 1.97
CA ASP A 286 27.88 -9.38 3.02
C ASP A 286 28.23 -8.82 4.42
N LYS A 287 27.88 -9.60 5.45
CA LYS A 287 28.12 -9.23 6.85
C LYS A 287 29.61 -8.97 7.15
N LYS A 288 30.53 -9.75 6.57
CA LYS A 288 31.97 -9.62 6.83
C LYS A 288 32.44 -8.25 6.36
N ASN A 289 32.08 -7.88 5.13
CA ASN A 289 32.57 -6.68 4.47
C ASN A 289 31.82 -5.40 4.86
N ALA A 290 30.65 -5.51 5.51
CA ALA A 290 29.87 -4.36 5.96
C ALA A 290 30.06 -3.99 7.44
N ILE A 291 30.74 -4.84 8.22
CA ILE A 291 30.98 -4.60 9.66
C ILE A 291 32.44 -4.20 9.88
N LEU A 292 32.67 -2.96 10.28
CA LEU A 292 33.98 -2.50 10.73
C LEU A 292 34.26 -3.01 12.15
N LYS A 293 35.28 -3.86 12.31
CA LYS A 293 35.73 -4.39 13.61
C LYS A 293 36.04 -3.23 14.58
N GLY A 294 35.46 -3.28 15.78
CA GLY A 294 35.67 -2.27 16.83
C GLY A 294 34.66 -1.13 16.83
N SER A 295 33.74 -1.06 15.85
CA SER A 295 32.58 -0.18 15.93
C SER A 295 31.39 -0.90 16.63
N PRO A 296 30.37 -0.20 17.13
CA PRO A 296 29.18 -0.79 17.79
C PRO A 296 28.28 -1.67 16.87
N ALA A 297 28.84 -2.16 15.77
CA ALA A 297 28.17 -2.71 14.59
C ALA A 297 27.61 -4.12 14.80
N GLU A 298 26.47 -4.18 15.50
CA GLU A 298 25.34 -5.02 15.10
C GLU A 298 24.17 -4.20 14.50
N ARG A 299 24.34 -2.88 14.36
CA ARG A 299 23.26 -1.93 14.02
C ARG A 299 23.15 -1.68 12.52
N TYR A 300 21.91 -1.42 12.08
CA TYR A 300 21.53 -0.97 10.72
C TYR A 300 22.42 0.15 10.16
N GLU A 301 22.93 0.99 11.06
CA GLU A 301 23.82 2.12 10.80
C GLU A 301 25.06 1.76 9.98
N SER A 302 25.66 0.58 10.15
CA SER A 302 26.88 0.22 9.41
C SER A 302 26.60 -0.12 7.94
N PHE A 303 25.46 -0.77 7.66
CA PHE A 303 25.10 -1.13 6.29
C PHE A 303 24.80 0.11 5.43
N ILE A 304 24.16 1.13 6.01
CA ILE A 304 23.80 2.35 5.27
C ILE A 304 24.99 3.26 4.94
N LYS A 305 26.17 3.05 5.55
CA LYS A 305 27.41 3.77 5.20
C LYS A 305 28.12 3.18 3.98
N HIS A 306 27.67 2.03 3.51
CA HIS A 306 28.19 1.37 2.33
C HIS A 306 27.31 1.58 1.12
N ALA A 307 27.95 1.60 -0.05
CA ALA A 307 27.24 1.61 -1.31
C ALA A 307 26.41 0.32 -1.47
N CYS A 308 25.26 0.45 -2.10
CA CYS A 308 24.38 -0.67 -2.39
C CYS A 308 23.60 -0.44 -3.69
N ILE A 309 23.13 -1.53 -4.28
CA ILE A 309 22.21 -1.53 -5.40
C ILE A 309 20.78 -1.58 -4.86
N GLN A 310 19.86 -0.83 -5.48
CA GLN A 310 18.51 -0.62 -5.00
C GLN A 310 17.48 -0.77 -6.11
N VAL A 311 16.29 -1.25 -5.73
CA VAL A 311 15.06 -1.09 -6.52
C VAL A 311 14.07 -0.32 -5.66
N SER A 312 13.67 0.87 -6.10
CA SER A 312 12.89 1.84 -5.35
C SER A 312 11.57 2.16 -6.05
N LEU A 313 10.51 2.30 -5.26
CA LEU A 313 9.36 3.10 -5.65
C LEU A 313 9.59 4.54 -5.17
N VAL A 314 9.43 5.49 -6.07
CA VAL A 314 9.40 6.93 -5.79
C VAL A 314 8.04 7.49 -6.20
N GLY A 315 7.75 8.74 -5.82
CA GLY A 315 6.46 9.35 -6.12
C GLY A 315 6.15 9.45 -7.62
N ASP A 316 7.14 9.51 -8.50
CA ASP A 316 6.99 9.67 -9.95
C ASP A 316 7.43 8.45 -10.76
N GLY A 317 7.64 7.28 -10.15
CA GLY A 317 8.09 6.11 -10.91
C GLY A 317 8.79 5.02 -10.11
N VAL A 318 9.45 4.13 -10.83
CA VAL A 318 10.31 3.09 -10.28
C VAL A 318 11.75 3.34 -10.69
N GLN A 319 12.66 3.20 -9.74
CA GLN A 319 14.08 3.43 -9.92
C GLN A 319 14.87 2.14 -9.68
N VAL A 320 15.87 1.91 -10.51
CA VAL A 320 16.89 0.86 -10.28
C VAL A 320 18.25 1.53 -10.33
N GLY A 321 19.07 1.36 -9.30
CA GLY A 321 20.27 2.16 -9.21
C GLY A 321 21.31 1.70 -8.20
N LEU A 322 22.48 2.31 -8.30
CA LEU A 322 23.57 2.23 -7.35
C LEU A 322 23.50 3.45 -6.43
N PHE A 323 23.12 3.24 -5.17
CA PHE A 323 23.29 4.24 -4.12
C PHE A 323 24.73 4.16 -3.61
N HIS A 324 25.56 5.12 -4.01
CA HIS A 324 27.00 5.08 -3.75
C HIS A 324 27.35 5.63 -2.36
N ALA A 325 26.77 6.78 -1.98
CA ALA A 325 27.18 7.45 -0.76
C ALA A 325 26.03 8.21 -0.10
N THR A 326 25.93 8.05 1.23
CA THR A 326 25.12 8.91 2.10
C THR A 326 25.81 10.25 2.31
N ALA A 327 25.06 11.26 2.78
CA ALA A 327 25.56 12.59 3.08
C ALA A 327 26.83 12.58 3.92
N ASN A 328 26.85 11.80 5.01
CA ASN A 328 27.94 11.85 5.97
C ASN A 328 28.53 10.48 6.30
N GLY A 329 29.85 10.36 6.31
CA GLY A 329 30.61 9.18 6.73
C GLY A 329 30.46 7.99 5.79
N ALA A 330 30.35 8.24 4.49
CA ALA A 330 30.23 7.19 3.49
C ALA A 330 31.60 6.51 3.23
N ILE A 331 31.72 5.23 3.58
CA ILE A 331 32.99 4.49 3.52
C ILE A 331 33.46 4.29 2.07
N ASP A 332 32.51 3.99 1.17
CA ASP A 332 32.83 3.72 -0.24
C ASP A 332 33.15 5.01 -1.01
N ARG A 333 32.62 6.17 -0.59
CA ARG A 333 33.10 7.49 -1.04
C ARG A 333 34.56 7.70 -0.69
N ASP A 334 34.92 7.54 0.58
CA ASP A 334 36.29 7.75 1.05
C ASP A 334 37.29 6.84 0.33
N TYR A 335 36.91 5.58 0.14
CA TYR A 335 37.69 4.64 -0.65
C TYR A 335 37.89 5.12 -2.09
N LEU A 336 36.80 5.49 -2.78
CA LEU A 336 36.88 5.96 -4.16
C LEU A 336 37.76 7.21 -4.25
N LYS A 337 37.51 8.25 -3.42
CA LYS A 337 38.31 9.48 -3.44
C LYS A 337 39.81 9.24 -3.28
N ARG A 338 40.22 8.30 -2.42
CA ARG A 338 41.65 7.94 -2.23
C ARG A 338 42.25 7.15 -3.38
N ASN A 339 41.43 6.44 -4.14
CA ASN A 339 41.89 5.51 -5.18
C ASN A 339 41.54 5.96 -6.60
N ILE A 340 40.84 7.08 -6.77
CA ILE A 340 40.22 7.46 -8.04
C ILE A 340 41.25 7.64 -9.16
N GLU A 341 42.44 8.19 -8.86
CA GLU A 341 43.53 8.30 -9.84
C GLU A 341 44.01 6.94 -10.33
N ARG A 342 44.23 6.01 -9.39
CA ARG A 342 44.69 4.64 -9.69
C ARG A 342 43.64 3.83 -10.44
N LEU A 343 42.35 4.10 -10.19
CA LEU A 343 41.23 3.38 -10.78
C LEU A 343 40.66 4.06 -12.02
N LYS A 344 41.14 5.26 -12.37
CA LYS A 344 40.59 6.17 -13.39
C LYS A 344 40.22 5.45 -14.68
N GLU A 345 41.19 4.79 -15.32
CA GLU A 345 41.00 4.11 -16.61
C GLU A 345 39.96 2.99 -16.53
N LYS A 346 39.96 2.23 -15.43
CA LYS A 346 38.99 1.15 -15.20
C LYS A 346 37.58 1.70 -14.98
N ILE A 347 37.46 2.83 -14.26
CA ILE A 347 36.17 3.48 -14.02
C ILE A 347 35.62 4.01 -15.34
N ILE A 348 36.43 4.72 -16.12
CA ILE A 348 36.04 5.23 -17.44
C ILE A 348 35.56 4.06 -18.31
N TYR A 349 36.31 2.96 -18.37
CA TYR A 349 35.93 1.77 -19.13
C TYR A 349 34.56 1.19 -18.71
N GLU A 350 34.30 1.05 -17.40
CA GLU A 350 33.00 0.54 -16.93
C GLU A 350 31.87 1.55 -17.15
N VAL A 351 32.14 2.85 -17.00
CA VAL A 351 31.19 3.93 -17.27
C VAL A 351 30.81 3.99 -18.75
N THR A 352 31.75 3.83 -19.68
CA THR A 352 31.46 3.80 -21.12
C THR A 352 30.44 2.72 -21.49
N LYS A 353 30.43 1.58 -20.78
CA LYS A 353 29.47 0.49 -21.03
C LYS A 353 28.05 0.81 -20.58
N LEU A 354 27.86 1.87 -19.80
CA LEU A 354 26.53 2.34 -19.36
C LEU A 354 25.86 3.23 -20.41
N ASN A 355 26.57 3.62 -21.48
CA ASN A 355 25.99 4.38 -22.58
C ASN A 355 24.85 3.60 -23.25
N GLY A 356 23.71 4.26 -23.42
CA GLY A 356 22.47 3.70 -23.95
C GLY A 356 21.63 2.96 -22.90
N GLU A 357 22.12 2.83 -21.67
CA GLU A 357 21.39 2.22 -20.57
C GLU A 357 20.56 3.25 -19.77
N LYS A 358 20.62 4.54 -20.13
CA LYS A 358 19.84 5.64 -19.52
C LYS A 358 20.11 5.84 -18.04
N PHE A 359 21.33 5.54 -17.61
CA PHE A 359 21.77 5.80 -16.25
C PHE A 359 22.21 7.25 -16.10
N VAL A 360 21.80 7.86 -15.00
CA VAL A 360 22.22 9.21 -14.61
C VAL A 360 22.81 9.16 -13.22
N TRP A 361 24.03 9.68 -13.05
CA TRP A 361 24.62 9.91 -11.75
C TRP A 361 24.12 11.25 -11.20
N HIS A 362 23.73 11.29 -9.93
CA HIS A 362 23.25 12.47 -9.24
C HIS A 362 24.09 12.74 -8.00
N VAL A 363 24.41 14.01 -7.80
CA VAL A 363 24.88 14.56 -6.53
C VAL A 363 23.73 15.38 -5.94
N PHE A 364 23.28 14.99 -4.76
CA PHE A 364 22.03 15.43 -4.17
C PHE A 364 22.24 16.08 -2.80
N ASP A 365 21.58 17.20 -2.56
CA ASP A 365 21.56 17.85 -1.25
C ASP A 365 20.30 17.45 -0.47
N PRO A 366 20.43 16.58 0.55
CA PRO A 366 19.28 16.14 1.34
C PRO A 366 18.69 17.25 2.22
N LYS A 367 19.40 18.36 2.47
CA LYS A 367 18.89 19.49 3.26
C LYS A 367 17.92 20.35 2.44
N THR A 368 18.23 20.55 1.17
CA THR A 368 17.39 21.36 0.27
C THR A 368 16.48 20.51 -0.62
N ASP A 369 16.62 19.19 -0.57
CA ASP A 369 15.86 18.22 -1.37
C ASP A 369 16.03 18.43 -2.89
N LYS A 370 17.28 18.67 -3.32
CA LYS A 370 17.58 19.02 -4.71
C LYS A 370 18.82 18.31 -5.24
N SER A 371 18.73 17.88 -6.50
CA SER A 371 19.90 17.47 -7.28
C SER A 371 20.73 18.72 -7.58
N ILE A 372 21.95 18.77 -7.06
CA ILE A 372 22.89 19.88 -7.26
C ILE A 372 23.54 19.78 -8.63
N LYS A 373 23.91 18.57 -9.04
CA LYS A 373 24.47 18.29 -10.36
C LYS A 373 24.17 16.84 -10.73
N SER A 374 24.04 16.59 -12.03
CA SER A 374 23.89 15.26 -12.60
C SER A 374 24.90 15.03 -13.71
N PHE A 375 25.20 13.75 -13.96
CA PHE A 375 26.01 13.27 -15.08
C PHE A 375 25.25 12.15 -15.82
N SER A 376 24.82 12.38 -17.05
CA SER A 376 24.14 11.38 -17.87
C SER A 376 25.13 10.63 -18.75
N PHE A 377 25.21 9.31 -18.59
CA PHE A 377 26.13 8.47 -19.36
C PHE A 377 25.76 8.33 -20.85
N ASP A 378 24.56 8.76 -21.23
CA ASP A 378 24.09 8.74 -22.62
C ASP A 378 24.42 10.05 -23.35
N TYR A 379 24.69 11.14 -22.62
CA TYR A 379 24.82 12.48 -23.20
C TYR A 379 26.17 13.17 -22.91
N GLU A 380 26.84 12.80 -21.82
CA GLU A 380 28.13 13.38 -21.43
C GLU A 380 29.29 12.44 -21.77
N ASP A 381 30.49 13.00 -22.00
CA ASP A 381 31.69 12.22 -22.33
C ASP A 381 32.15 11.40 -21.12
N PRO A 382 32.19 10.05 -21.17
CA PRO A 382 32.68 9.19 -20.09
C PRO A 382 34.02 9.61 -19.48
N ASN A 383 34.91 10.23 -20.26
CA ASN A 383 36.22 10.68 -19.78
C ASN A 383 36.12 11.84 -18.77
N GLU A 384 35.03 12.60 -18.78
CA GLU A 384 34.77 13.73 -17.86
C GLU A 384 34.19 13.27 -16.52
N PHE A 385 33.73 12.02 -16.40
CA PHE A 385 33.07 11.51 -15.19
C PHE A 385 33.94 11.64 -13.93
N ILE A 386 35.26 11.46 -14.08
CA ILE A 386 36.20 11.50 -12.95
C ILE A 386 36.33 12.92 -12.40
N GLU A 387 36.40 13.92 -13.28
CA GLU A 387 36.46 15.32 -12.89
C GLU A 387 35.10 15.80 -12.36
N PHE A 388 33.99 15.33 -12.95
CA PHE A 388 32.65 15.51 -12.39
C PHE A 388 32.59 14.99 -10.94
N TYR A 389 33.00 13.74 -10.71
CA TYR A 389 32.90 13.12 -9.39
C TYR A 389 33.74 13.89 -8.36
N LYS A 390 35.00 14.20 -8.68
CA LYS A 390 35.88 14.96 -7.76
C LYS A 390 35.34 16.35 -7.43
N LYS A 391 34.74 17.02 -8.41
CA LYS A 391 34.28 18.41 -8.26
C LYS A 391 33.00 18.51 -7.46
N TYR A 392 32.09 17.54 -7.62
CA TYR A 392 30.73 17.66 -7.10
C TYR A 392 30.43 16.69 -5.95
N ASP A 393 30.97 15.46 -5.93
CA ASP A 393 30.73 14.53 -4.83
C ASP A 393 31.55 14.93 -3.60
N ASP A 394 30.87 15.28 -2.51
CA ASP A 394 31.52 15.60 -1.25
C ASP A 394 30.67 15.29 -0.01
N GLU A 395 31.32 15.36 1.15
CA GLU A 395 30.65 15.25 2.44
C GLU A 395 29.56 16.31 2.58
N GLY A 396 28.40 15.89 3.10
CA GLY A 396 27.16 16.69 3.13
C GLY A 396 26.19 16.40 1.99
N PHE A 397 26.63 15.74 0.91
CA PHE A 397 25.78 15.38 -0.25
C PHE A 397 25.58 13.87 -0.36
N GLU A 398 24.45 13.44 -0.92
CA GLU A 398 24.24 12.05 -1.34
C GLU A 398 24.66 11.84 -2.79
N SER A 399 25.03 10.61 -3.13
CA SER A 399 25.57 10.26 -4.45
C SER A 399 24.99 8.95 -4.92
N PHE A 400 24.37 8.95 -6.10
CA PHE A 400 23.70 7.76 -6.61
C PHE A 400 23.58 7.78 -8.14
N CYS A 401 23.61 6.60 -8.74
CA CYS A 401 23.40 6.39 -10.17
C CYS A 401 22.08 5.65 -10.38
N ILE A 402 21.16 6.25 -11.14
CA ILE A 402 19.77 5.77 -11.26
C ILE A 402 19.37 5.62 -12.72
N PHE A 403 18.67 4.52 -13.01
CA PHE A 403 17.78 4.36 -14.14
C PHE A 403 16.35 4.53 -13.64
N HIS A 404 15.58 5.43 -14.27
CA HIS A 404 14.21 5.77 -13.88
C HIS A 404 13.20 5.34 -14.94
N MET A 405 12.10 4.73 -14.49
CA MET A 405 10.93 4.40 -15.29
C MET A 405 9.74 5.21 -14.80
N ASN A 406 9.13 5.98 -15.70
CA ASN A 406 7.91 6.74 -15.44
C ASN A 406 6.74 5.79 -15.09
N PRO A 407 5.65 6.29 -14.45
CA PRO A 407 4.58 5.44 -13.96
C PRO A 407 3.87 4.65 -15.08
N ASN A 408 3.86 5.16 -16.32
CA ASN A 408 3.26 4.52 -17.49
C ASN A 408 4.23 3.70 -18.35
N ASP A 409 5.45 3.44 -17.88
CA ASP A 409 6.35 2.55 -18.60
C ASP A 409 5.76 1.12 -18.58
N GLN A 410 5.50 0.54 -19.75
CA GLN A 410 4.91 -0.80 -19.89
C GLN A 410 5.69 -1.89 -19.14
N ASN A 411 6.98 -1.67 -18.88
CA ASN A 411 7.77 -2.59 -18.08
C ASN A 411 7.32 -2.68 -16.62
N LEU A 412 6.52 -1.73 -16.14
CA LEU A 412 5.97 -1.68 -14.77
C LEU A 412 4.61 -2.35 -14.61
N MET A 413 3.98 -2.81 -15.71
CA MET A 413 2.66 -3.45 -15.66
C MET A 413 2.63 -4.69 -14.76
N THR A 414 3.71 -5.48 -14.77
CA THR A 414 3.77 -6.75 -14.03
C THR A 414 5.05 -6.86 -13.21
N LYS A 415 4.96 -7.58 -12.09
CA LYS A 415 6.11 -7.94 -11.24
C LYS A 415 7.25 -8.57 -12.06
N ASP A 416 6.93 -9.52 -12.94
CA ASP A 416 7.95 -10.27 -13.67
C ASP A 416 8.71 -9.38 -14.66
N SER A 417 8.02 -8.43 -15.30
CA SER A 417 8.67 -7.44 -16.15
C SER A 417 9.59 -6.49 -15.36
N ILE A 418 9.14 -6.03 -14.18
CA ILE A 418 9.96 -5.22 -13.27
C ILE A 418 11.22 -5.99 -12.86
N VAL A 419 11.08 -7.24 -12.44
CA VAL A 419 12.19 -8.11 -12.02
C VAL A 419 13.19 -8.31 -13.16
N ARG A 420 12.71 -8.51 -14.40
CA ARG A 420 13.57 -8.69 -15.59
C ARG A 420 14.39 -7.42 -15.86
N ILE A 421 13.73 -6.26 -15.92
CA ILE A 421 14.43 -4.99 -16.17
C ILE A 421 15.39 -4.67 -15.03
N ALA A 422 14.98 -4.84 -13.77
CA ALA A 422 15.85 -4.65 -12.64
C ALA A 422 17.07 -5.58 -12.71
N SER A 423 16.90 -6.87 -13.01
CA SER A 423 18.03 -7.82 -13.13
C SER A 423 19.05 -7.36 -14.18
N HIS A 424 18.58 -6.95 -15.36
CA HIS A 424 19.44 -6.43 -16.43
C HIS A 424 20.19 -5.17 -16.00
N LYS A 425 19.50 -4.21 -15.37
CA LYS A 425 20.11 -2.95 -14.91
C LYS A 425 21.13 -3.18 -13.79
N ILE A 426 20.87 -4.12 -12.89
CA ILE A 426 21.80 -4.52 -11.83
C ILE A 426 23.06 -5.16 -12.42
N GLU A 427 22.91 -6.04 -13.41
CA GLU A 427 24.04 -6.65 -14.13
C GLU A 427 24.97 -5.59 -14.72
N LYS A 428 24.41 -4.57 -15.39
CA LYS A 428 25.17 -3.46 -15.99
C LYS A 428 25.94 -2.64 -14.95
N LEU A 429 25.34 -2.39 -13.78
CA LEU A 429 25.97 -1.60 -12.71
C LEU A 429 27.01 -2.37 -11.92
N TYR A 430 26.95 -3.71 -11.90
CA TYR A 430 27.72 -4.51 -10.96
C TYR A 430 29.25 -4.32 -11.08
N SER A 431 29.78 -4.26 -12.31
CA SER A 431 31.21 -4.06 -12.52
C SER A 431 31.71 -2.72 -11.97
N LEU A 432 30.94 -1.66 -12.18
CA LEU A 432 31.24 -0.34 -11.62
C LEU A 432 31.13 -0.38 -10.08
N TYR A 433 30.07 -0.96 -9.54
CA TYR A 433 29.88 -1.14 -8.09
C TYR A 433 31.09 -1.82 -7.44
N LYS A 434 31.55 -2.94 -8.00
CA LYS A 434 32.71 -3.69 -7.47
C LYS A 434 34.00 -2.87 -7.50
N LEU A 435 34.15 -2.00 -8.50
CA LEU A 435 35.35 -1.19 -8.66
C LEU A 435 35.42 -0.04 -7.65
N ILE A 436 34.27 0.59 -7.37
CA ILE A 436 34.19 1.80 -6.55
C ILE A 436 33.89 1.54 -5.08
N THR A 437 33.76 0.28 -4.69
CA THR A 437 33.51 -0.12 -3.30
C THR A 437 34.73 -0.74 -2.63
N TRP A 438 34.86 -0.43 -1.35
CA TRP A 438 35.87 -1.01 -0.48
C TRP A 438 35.49 -2.42 -0.04
N VAL A 439 36.46 -3.31 0.10
CA VAL A 439 36.27 -4.63 0.72
C VAL A 439 37.38 -4.88 1.73
N ILE A 440 37.11 -5.73 2.73
CA ILE A 440 38.15 -6.12 3.68
C ILE A 440 39.16 -7.01 2.92
N PRO A 441 40.46 -6.66 2.90
CA PRO A 441 41.48 -7.53 2.33
C PRO A 441 41.46 -8.89 3.04
N ASP A 442 41.54 -9.97 2.28
CA ASP A 442 41.54 -11.34 2.83
C ASP A 442 42.78 -11.65 3.67
#